data_AF-C7JFH1-F1
#
_entry.id   AF-C7JFH1-F1
#
_cell.length_a   1.000
_cell.length_b   1.000
_cell.length_c   1.000
_cell.angle_alpha   90.00
_cell.angle_beta   90.00
_cell.angle_gamma   90.00
#
_symmetry.space_group_name_H-M   'P 1'
#
loop_
_entity.id
_entity.type
_entity.pdbx_description
1 polymer ?
#
loop_
_entity_poly.entity_id
_entity_poly.type
_entity_poly.pdbx_seq_one_letter_code
_entity_poly.pdbx_strand_id
1 'polypeptide(L)' 'MSNPIPAMTEAEHDHLANYRNPRLLLDKAEKIAQALHDLSQPENEVVFPAARYWLADELCSTLERLGNVTGYNVRGNA' A
#
# COMPACT_ATOMS: atom_id res chain seq x y z
N MET A 1 -7.21 -29.57 -19.14
CA MET A 1 -7.57 -29.73 -17.72
C MET A 1 -7.61 -28.34 -17.12
N SER A 2 -8.79 -27.81 -16.86
CA SER A 2 -8.95 -26.52 -16.19
C SER A 2 -8.78 -26.79 -14.69
N ASN A 3 -7.67 -26.34 -14.09
CA ASN A 3 -7.56 -26.36 -12.64
C ASN A 3 -8.70 -25.52 -12.07
N PRO A 4 -9.60 -26.08 -11.24
CA PRO A 4 -10.58 -25.26 -10.57
C PRO A 4 -9.82 -24.26 -9.70
N ILE A 5 -10.00 -22.97 -9.98
CA ILE A 5 -9.53 -21.91 -9.09
C ILE A 5 -10.19 -22.20 -7.73
N PRO A 6 -9.44 -22.32 -6.63
CA PRO A 6 -10.02 -22.54 -5.32
C PRO A 6 -11.09 -21.49 -5.07
N ALA A 7 -12.28 -21.92 -4.62
CA ALA A 7 -13.34 -20.99 -4.26
C ALA A 7 -12.82 -20.13 -3.10
N MET A 8 -12.76 -18.82 -3.31
CA MET A 8 -12.36 -17.87 -2.28
C MET A 8 -13.34 -17.91 -1.10
N THR A 9 -12.78 -17.85 0.10
CA THR A 9 -13.53 -17.69 1.34
C THR A 9 -14.09 -16.26 1.46
N GLU A 10 -15.13 -16.09 2.28
CA GLU A 10 -15.72 -14.77 2.58
C GLU A 10 -14.66 -13.79 3.12
N ALA A 11 -13.74 -14.26 3.97
CA ALA A 11 -12.63 -13.47 4.49
C ALA A 11 -11.66 -13.01 3.39
N GLU A 12 -11.37 -13.85 2.40
CA GLU A 12 -10.53 -13.46 1.26
C GLU A 12 -11.25 -12.47 0.34
N HIS A 13 -12.57 -12.60 0.19
CA HIS A 13 -13.40 -11.64 -0.52
C HIS A 13 -13.42 -10.27 0.17
N ASP A 14 -13.64 -10.24 1.48
CA ASP A 14 -13.62 -9.01 2.28
C ASP A 14 -12.23 -8.37 2.28
N HIS A 15 -11.18 -9.19 2.37
CA HIS A 15 -9.81 -8.71 2.26
C HIS A 15 -9.58 -8.05 0.89
N LEU A 16 -9.99 -8.68 -0.21
CA LEU A 16 -9.89 -8.08 -1.55
C LEU A 16 -10.74 -6.82 -1.70
N ALA A 17 -11.94 -6.77 -1.11
CA ALA A 17 -12.80 -5.59 -1.16
C ALA A 17 -12.15 -4.40 -0.45
N ASN A 18 -11.58 -4.63 0.74
CA ASN A 18 -10.84 -3.62 1.49
C ASN A 18 -9.56 -3.20 0.76
N TYR A 19 -8.87 -4.17 0.16
CA TYR A 19 -7.65 -3.97 -0.64
C TYR A 19 -7.88 -3.14 -1.90
N ARG A 20 -9.12 -3.10 -2.41
CA ARG A 20 -9.54 -2.31 -3.57
C ARG A 20 -10.32 -1.06 -3.19
N ASN A 21 -10.48 -0.74 -1.91
CA ASN A 21 -11.24 0.44 -1.50
C ASN A 21 -10.33 1.69 -1.54
N PRO A 22 -10.60 2.69 -2.41
CA PRO A 22 -9.76 3.89 -2.51
C PRO A 22 -9.60 4.65 -1.19
N ARG A 23 -10.65 4.71 -0.36
CA ARG A 23 -10.60 5.45 0.90
C ARG A 23 -9.68 4.78 1.90
N LEU A 24 -9.71 3.45 1.97
CA LEU A 24 -8.83 2.67 2.85
C LEU A 24 -7.38 2.70 2.36
N LEU A 25 -7.17 2.69 1.05
CA LEU A 25 -5.84 2.85 0.46
C LEU A 25 -5.24 4.23 0.74
N LEU A 26 -6.06 5.29 0.64
CA LEU A 26 -5.63 6.65 0.98
C LEU A 26 -5.29 6.80 2.45
N ASP A 27 -6.16 6.33 3.35
CA ASP A 27 -5.92 6.33 4.81
C ASP A 27 -4.65 5.55 5.17
N LYS A 28 -4.42 4.41 4.53
CA LYS A 28 -3.19 3.63 4.69
C LYS A 28 -1.96 4.41 4.20
N ALA A 29 -2.01 5.03 3.03
CA ALA A 29 -0.90 5.80 2.49
C ALA A 29 -0.54 6.98 3.41
N GLU A 30 -1.54 7.69 3.95
CA GLU A 30 -1.34 8.78 4.90
C GLU A 30 -0.64 8.30 6.19
N LYS A 31 -1.08 7.18 6.76
CA LYS A 31 -0.46 6.59 7.96
C LYS A 31 0.99 6.18 7.73
N ILE A 32 1.30 5.60 6.56
CA ILE A 32 2.67 5.21 6.22
C ILE A 32 3.55 6.46 6.02
N ALA A 33 3.03 7.48 5.33
CA ALA A 33 3.74 8.75 5.14
C ALA A 33 4.04 9.44 6.48
N GLN A 34 3.10 9.43 7.42
CA GLN A 34 3.32 9.94 8.77
C GLN A 34 4.41 9.15 9.50
N ALA A 35 4.37 7.81 9.47
CA ALA A 35 5.39 6.98 10.11
C ALA A 35 6.78 7.21 9.50
N LEU A 36 6.87 7.39 8.18
CA LEU A 36 8.12 7.76 7.50
C LEU A 36 8.63 9.13 7.93
N HIS A 37 7.73 10.11 8.09
CA HIS A 37 8.08 11.43 8.58
C HIS A 37 8.63 11.38 10.02
N ASP A 38 8.00 10.62 10.90
CA ASP A 38 8.44 10.45 12.29
C ASP A 38 9.81 9.75 12.38
N LEU A 39 10.07 8.79 11.48
CA LEU A 39 11.36 8.11 11.36
C LEU A 39 12.44 8.94 10.66
N SER A 40 12.06 10.00 9.93
CA SER A 40 13.01 10.92 9.30
C SER A 40 13.56 11.96 10.27
N GLN A 41 13.03 12.03 11.49
CA GLN A 41 13.59 12.90 12.53
C GLN A 41 15.02 12.47 12.87
N PRO A 42 15.94 13.42 13.11
CA PRO A 42 17.37 13.13 13.34
C PRO A 42 17.63 12.11 14.47
N GLU A 43 16.74 12.08 15.45
CA GLU A 43 16.79 11.18 16.61
C GLU A 43 16.54 9.70 16.22
N ASN A 44 15.80 9.47 15.14
CA ASN A 44 15.38 8.13 14.67
C ASN A 44 16.12 7.69 13.40
N GLU A 45 16.78 8.61 12.72
CA GLU A 45 17.38 8.43 11.39
C GLU A 45 18.41 7.29 11.34
N VAL A 46 19.19 7.10 12.42
CA VAL A 46 20.25 6.09 12.49
C VAL A 46 19.74 4.74 13.03
N VAL A 47 18.60 4.73 13.73
CA VAL A 47 18.18 3.59 14.54
C VAL A 47 17.41 2.55 13.72
N PHE A 48 16.62 2.99 12.73
CA PHE A 48 15.71 2.09 12.00
C PHE A 48 15.80 2.21 10.46
N PRO A 49 16.98 2.03 9.84
CA PRO A 49 17.12 2.15 8.38
C PRO A 49 16.26 1.14 7.62
N ALA A 50 16.19 -0.12 8.08
CA ALA A 50 15.38 -1.15 7.43
C ALA A 50 13.87 -0.84 7.47
N ALA A 51 13.37 -0.30 8.58
CA ALA A 51 11.96 0.07 8.71
C ALA A 51 11.60 1.23 7.77
N ARG A 52 12.49 2.22 7.60
CA ARG A 52 12.29 3.32 6.63
C ARG A 52 12.18 2.80 5.20
N TYR A 53 13.08 1.90 4.78
CA TYR A 53 13.01 1.33 3.43
C TYR A 53 11.75 0.51 3.21
N TRP A 54 11.37 -0.33 4.18
CA TRP A 54 10.15 -1.13 4.08
C TRP A 54 8.90 -0.26 4.01
N LEU A 55 8.80 0.77 4.87
CA LEU A 55 7.68 1.71 4.83
C LEU A 55 7.63 2.52 3.52
N ALA A 56 8.78 2.89 2.96
CA ALA A 56 8.85 3.59 1.68
C ALA A 56 8.35 2.70 0.53
N ASP A 57 8.74 1.42 0.51
CA ASP A 57 8.25 0.44 -0.47
C ASP A 57 6.73 0.22 -0.34
N GLU A 58 6.26 0.07 0.89
CA GLU A 58 4.84 -0.11 1.19
C GLU A 58 4.00 1.13 0.80
N LEU A 59 4.54 2.34 0.98
CA LEU A 59 3.91 3.58 0.53
C LEU A 59 3.78 3.60 -1.00
N CYS A 60 4.86 3.29 -1.72
CA CYS A 60 4.86 3.23 -3.18
C CYS A 60 3.84 2.22 -3.71
N SER A 61 3.83 1.00 -3.16
CA SER A 61 2.88 -0.07 -3.51
C SER A 61 1.42 0.34 -3.22
N THR A 62 1.18 1.02 -2.09
CA THR A 62 -0.16 1.50 -1.71
C THR A 62 -0.64 2.59 -2.67
N LEU A 63 0.22 3.55 -3.02
CA LEU A 63 -0.10 4.64 -3.96
C LEU A 63 -0.29 4.13 -5.40
N GLU A 64 0.52 3.18 -5.86
CA GLU A 64 0.34 2.53 -7.16
C GLU A 64 -1.01 1.83 -7.22
N ARG A 65 -1.40 1.11 -6.15
CA ARG A 65 -2.72 0.48 -6.10
C ARG A 65 -3.85 1.49 -6.06
N LEU A 66 -3.72 2.56 -5.28
CA LEU A 66 -4.70 3.64 -5.26
C LEU A 66 -4.91 4.21 -6.66
N GLY A 67 -3.81 4.43 -7.40
CA GLY A 67 -3.84 4.87 -8.78
C GLY A 67 -4.57 3.89 -9.70
N ASN A 68 -4.25 2.59 -9.60
CA ASN A 68 -4.89 1.53 -10.38
C ASN A 68 -6.41 1.43 -10.12
N VAL A 69 -6.86 1.61 -8.88
CA VAL A 69 -8.28 1.52 -8.52
C VAL A 69 -9.05 2.79 -8.91
N THR A 70 -8.42 3.97 -8.79
CA THR A 70 -9.08 5.25 -9.06
C THR A 70 -8.96 5.69 -10.52
N GLY A 71 -8.18 4.98 -11.34
CA GLY A 71 -7.86 5.37 -12.71
C GLY A 71 -6.85 6.52 -12.82
N TYR A 72 -6.29 6.98 -11.70
CA TYR A 72 -5.19 7.93 -11.67
C TYR A 72 -3.85 7.18 -11.80
N ASN A 73 -3.42 6.91 -13.03
CA ASN A 73 -2.07 6.42 -13.25
C ASN A 73 -1.05 7.51 -12.87
N VAL A 74 -0.36 7.30 -11.74
CA VAL A 74 0.77 8.15 -11.31
C VAL A 74 1.95 8.04 -12.30
N ARG A 75 1.98 6.98 -13.11
CA ARG A 75 2.76 6.93 -14.35
C ARG A 75 2.01 7.73 -15.41
N GLY A 76 2.30 9.02 -15.49
CA GLY A 76 1.88 9.84 -16.63
C GLY A 76 2.21 9.12 -17.94
N ASN A 77 1.32 9.25 -18.92
CA ASN A 77 1.61 8.89 -20.30
C ASN A 77 2.98 9.47 -20.68
N ALA A 78 3.95 8.59 -20.89
CA ALA A 78 5.14 8.88 -21.67
C ALA A 78 4.79 8.82 -23.16
#